data_AF-A0A6A0B2T0-F1
#
_entry.id   AF-A0A6A0B2T0-F1
#
_cell.length_a   1.000
_cell.length_b   1.000
_cell.length_c   1.000
_cell.angle_alpha   90.00
_cell.angle_beta   90.00
_cell.angle_gamma   90.00
#
_symmetry.space_group_name_H-M   'P 1'
#
loop_
_entity.id
_entity.type
_entity.pdbx_description
1 polymer ?
#
loop_
_entity_poly.entity_id
_entity_poly.type
_entity_poly.pdbx_seq_one_letter_code
_entity_poly.pdbx_strand_id
1 'polypeptide(L)'
;MITAKQQMRGVELDTWKQSLKEWEDMANDPKFKRLQDKEYSKSRVSRLEALKSQVAMTMASYAADETSEFEQSLMDSYTDTYYRTIYESQNQTGVTANFARLNDKGLREVISKPWQGSNFSKRLWGTYTKELPQMLTESLTRGIALGYGVDRLVKQARVIGNNFTAYQLHRLFNTELAHTTEQATLSGYKESRVAQYVLISTLESHTCERCADLDNGKPIDIDKATTGVNYPPLHPNCRCTTGAYIAELEDDDVDWDAYQPKSFDEWADEVELFDKHDEFVKPEALDKWKLAKSKEKYYNLNGKARKRADERLARIGDIKNLSLTTEEKADLYTMLGATEKTVKQWAENFKALNKEDIFYYFGIAKAPTSKQLFKSIDITTATPDDIIKLGQSVNNENKISEKIGKKEALKAVFSKYRPMGGKVPAENWFKGSSVDIKKRLNNAFSYYPKEWAALPQKNDKKLFAGKHAERGFFAHEITDAKLMYYRKGARPGDGVEIYTTGLRATTEFHEIGHMVEYFNKDALRLSKEFLRKRTVGETPEKLKDILKDRRYKDSETTLKDNFISPYIGKNYPDASEVLSMGLESRFEPGDGHLHSVDKNMVKKKRTILEDEEYLNFIIGLILKG
;
A
#
# COMPACT_ATOMS: atom_id res chain seq x y z
N MET A 1 -6.81 -27.80 -18.25
CA MET A 1 -7.00 -26.37 -17.94
C MET A 1 -5.95 -25.57 -18.69
N ILE A 2 -6.38 -24.70 -19.61
CA ILE A 2 -5.49 -23.78 -20.32
C ILE A 2 -5.09 -22.70 -19.31
N THR A 3 -3.78 -22.52 -19.09
CA THR A 3 -3.27 -21.50 -18.15
C THR A 3 -3.57 -20.08 -18.68
N ALA A 4 -3.79 -19.09 -17.81
CA ALA A 4 -3.99 -17.70 -18.22
C ALA A 4 -2.84 -17.16 -19.11
N LYS A 5 -1.63 -17.71 -18.95
CA LYS A 5 -0.47 -17.48 -19.81
C LYS A 5 -0.63 -18.06 -21.23
N GLN A 6 -1.31 -19.20 -21.38
CA GLN A 6 -1.68 -19.77 -22.68
C GLN A 6 -2.87 -19.04 -23.32
N GLN A 7 -3.82 -18.52 -22.53
CA GLN A 7 -4.85 -17.59 -23.05
C GLN A 7 -4.23 -16.30 -23.57
N MET A 8 -3.23 -15.74 -22.89
CA MET A 8 -2.51 -14.55 -23.38
C MET A 8 -1.62 -14.80 -24.60
N ARG A 9 -1.05 -16.01 -24.78
CA ARG A 9 -0.30 -16.37 -26.01
C ARG A 9 -1.18 -16.48 -27.25
N GLY A 10 -2.44 -16.89 -27.11
CA GLY A 10 -3.41 -16.84 -28.22
C GLY A 10 -3.86 -15.43 -28.60
N VAL A 11 -3.55 -14.45 -27.74
CA VAL A 11 -3.85 -13.02 -27.91
C VAL A 11 -2.60 -12.24 -28.36
N GLU A 12 -1.47 -12.92 -28.59
CA GLU A 12 -0.30 -12.31 -29.24
C GLU A 12 -0.73 -11.75 -30.62
N LEU A 13 -0.41 -10.48 -30.83
CA LEU A 13 -0.67 -9.63 -32.00
C LEU A 13 0.07 -10.15 -33.25
N ASP A 14 -0.15 -11.38 -33.65
CA ASP A 14 0.59 -12.03 -34.74
C ASP A 14 0.07 -11.67 -36.14
N THR A 15 -0.59 -10.52 -36.29
CA THR A 15 -1.25 -10.10 -37.54
C THR A 15 -0.77 -8.77 -38.12
N TRP A 16 0.43 -8.30 -37.74
CA TRP A 16 1.06 -7.15 -38.41
C TRP A 16 2.24 -7.61 -39.26
N LYS A 17 1.96 -8.47 -40.24
CA LYS A 17 2.95 -8.95 -41.23
C LYS A 17 3.05 -8.06 -42.47
N GLN A 18 2.26 -6.98 -42.56
CA GLN A 18 2.19 -6.12 -43.73
C GLN A 18 2.74 -4.73 -43.43
N SER A 19 3.53 -4.23 -44.37
CA SER A 19 4.13 -2.90 -44.38
C SER A 19 3.07 -1.81 -44.56
N LEU A 20 3.36 -0.58 -44.10
CA LEU A 20 2.48 0.59 -44.24
C LEU A 20 2.00 0.81 -45.69
N LYS A 21 2.84 0.44 -46.67
CA LYS A 21 2.56 0.56 -48.10
C LYS A 21 1.53 -0.46 -48.60
N GLU A 22 1.60 -1.70 -48.10
CA GLU A 22 0.59 -2.73 -48.40
C GLU A 22 -0.78 -2.36 -47.80
N TRP A 23 -0.80 -1.65 -46.67
CA TRP A 23 -2.02 -1.10 -46.07
C TRP A 23 -2.66 0.00 -46.92
N GLU A 24 -1.87 0.89 -47.52
CA GLU A 24 -2.35 1.94 -48.43
C GLU A 24 -2.95 1.35 -49.71
N ASP A 25 -2.33 0.31 -50.26
CA ASP A 25 -2.82 -0.38 -51.46
C ASP A 25 -4.13 -1.15 -51.20
N MET A 26 -4.29 -1.75 -50.02
CA MET A 26 -5.49 -2.51 -49.64
C MET A 26 -6.68 -1.62 -49.23
N ALA A 27 -6.46 -0.36 -48.84
CA ALA A 27 -7.48 0.58 -48.38
C ALA A 27 -8.58 0.92 -49.41
N ASN A 28 -8.34 0.62 -50.69
CA ASN A 28 -9.27 0.91 -51.79
C ASN A 28 -10.28 -0.22 -52.11
N ASP A 29 -10.23 -1.38 -51.44
CA ASP A 29 -11.14 -2.52 -51.67
C ASP A 29 -12.30 -2.58 -50.64
N PRO A 30 -13.58 -2.66 -51.04
CA PRO A 30 -14.71 -2.87 -50.12
C PRO A 30 -14.61 -4.12 -49.20
N LYS A 31 -13.91 -5.18 -49.63
CA LYS A 31 -13.60 -6.35 -48.79
C LYS A 31 -12.67 -5.99 -47.64
N PHE A 32 -11.79 -5.00 -47.84
CA PHE A 32 -10.86 -4.52 -46.82
C PHE A 32 -11.57 -3.87 -45.65
N LYS A 33 -12.65 -3.11 -45.87
CA LYS A 33 -13.45 -2.51 -44.78
C LYS A 33 -14.07 -3.57 -43.86
N ARG A 34 -14.59 -4.67 -44.41
CA ARG A 34 -15.11 -5.80 -43.61
C ARG A 34 -14.01 -6.54 -42.84
N LEU A 35 -12.82 -6.70 -43.43
CA LEU A 35 -11.64 -7.23 -42.75
C LEU A 35 -11.17 -6.30 -41.63
N GLN A 36 -11.16 -4.98 -41.88
CA GLN A 36 -10.82 -3.95 -40.90
C GLN A 36 -11.80 -3.98 -39.71
N ASP A 37 -13.11 -4.05 -39.95
CA ASP A 37 -14.12 -4.15 -38.88
C ASP A 37 -14.00 -5.46 -38.07
N LYS A 38 -13.65 -6.58 -38.74
CA LYS A 38 -13.40 -7.87 -38.10
C LYS A 38 -12.13 -7.85 -37.25
N GLU A 39 -11.03 -7.31 -37.76
CA GLU A 39 -9.75 -7.20 -37.03
C GLU A 39 -9.83 -6.15 -35.91
N TYR A 40 -10.56 -5.05 -36.12
CA TYR A 40 -10.91 -4.09 -35.09
C TYR A 40 -11.72 -4.74 -33.96
N SER A 41 -12.72 -5.56 -34.30
CA SER A 41 -13.52 -6.29 -33.30
C SER A 41 -12.68 -7.29 -32.51
N LYS A 42 -11.79 -8.05 -33.16
CA LYS A 42 -10.83 -8.95 -32.48
C LYS A 42 -9.89 -8.18 -31.55
N SER A 43 -9.30 -7.08 -32.01
CA SER A 43 -8.43 -6.20 -31.21
C SER A 43 -9.14 -5.68 -29.94
N ARG A 44 -10.41 -5.31 -30.05
CA ARG A 44 -11.25 -4.87 -28.92
C ARG A 44 -11.51 -6.00 -27.93
N VAL A 45 -11.76 -7.22 -28.41
CA VAL A 45 -11.93 -8.42 -27.57
C VAL A 45 -10.63 -8.76 -26.84
N SER A 46 -9.50 -8.77 -27.56
CA SER A 46 -8.16 -8.99 -27.00
C SER A 46 -7.80 -7.97 -25.91
N ARG A 47 -8.08 -6.68 -26.15
CA ARG A 47 -7.84 -5.61 -25.16
C ARG A 47 -8.73 -5.77 -23.92
N LEU A 48 -9.99 -6.18 -24.11
CA LEU A 48 -10.91 -6.46 -23.00
C LEU A 48 -10.41 -7.64 -22.16
N GLU A 49 -9.93 -8.71 -22.80
CA GLU A 49 -9.35 -9.88 -22.11
C GLU A 49 -8.05 -9.54 -21.37
N ALA A 50 -7.21 -8.67 -21.93
CA ALA A 50 -6.03 -8.16 -21.26
C ALA A 50 -6.38 -7.33 -20.01
N LEU A 51 -7.39 -6.45 -20.10
CA LEU A 51 -7.88 -5.66 -18.96
C LEU A 51 -8.48 -6.55 -17.87
N LYS A 52 -9.28 -7.56 -18.24
CA LYS A 52 -9.79 -8.58 -17.29
C LYS A 52 -8.65 -9.27 -16.55
N SER A 53 -7.62 -9.67 -17.27
CA SER A 53 -6.45 -10.34 -16.72
C SER A 53 -5.66 -9.42 -15.78
N GLN A 54 -5.50 -8.14 -16.14
CA GLN A 54 -4.83 -7.15 -15.31
C GLN A 54 -5.56 -6.95 -13.97
N VAL A 55 -6.90 -6.81 -14.00
CA VAL A 55 -7.71 -6.71 -12.77
C VAL A 55 -7.55 -7.97 -11.91
N ALA A 56 -7.62 -9.17 -12.51
CA ALA A 56 -7.44 -10.42 -11.77
C ALA A 56 -6.03 -10.56 -11.15
N MET A 57 -4.98 -10.12 -11.85
CA MET A 57 -3.60 -10.13 -11.35
C MET A 57 -3.40 -9.15 -10.19
N THR A 58 -3.95 -7.95 -10.28
CA THR A 58 -3.91 -6.98 -9.17
C THR A 58 -4.62 -7.54 -7.95
N MET A 59 -5.79 -8.17 -8.11
CA MET A 59 -6.50 -8.76 -6.98
C MET A 59 -5.81 -10.01 -6.39
N ALA A 60 -5.02 -10.73 -7.18
CA ALA A 60 -4.29 -11.92 -6.72
C ALA A 60 -3.19 -11.60 -5.69
N SER A 61 -2.55 -10.42 -5.76
CA SER A 61 -1.57 -10.02 -4.75
C SER A 61 -2.24 -9.74 -3.40
N TYR A 62 -3.38 -9.04 -3.40
CA TYR A 62 -4.17 -8.81 -2.18
C TYR A 62 -4.68 -10.12 -1.57
N ALA A 63 -5.09 -11.08 -2.42
CA ALA A 63 -5.57 -12.37 -1.95
C ALA A 63 -4.51 -13.17 -1.18
N ALA A 64 -3.24 -13.07 -1.56
CA ALA A 64 -2.15 -13.79 -0.91
C ALA A 64 -1.90 -13.27 0.51
N ASP A 65 -1.83 -11.95 0.67
CA ASP A 65 -1.60 -11.30 1.97
C ASP A 65 -2.77 -11.59 2.93
N GLU A 66 -4.01 -11.34 2.48
CA GLU A 66 -5.25 -11.58 3.24
C GLU A 66 -5.42 -13.06 3.63
N THR A 67 -4.97 -14.00 2.80
CA THR A 67 -5.05 -15.44 3.13
C THR A 67 -4.21 -15.78 4.35
N SER A 68 -3.02 -15.20 4.46
CA SER A 68 -2.11 -15.49 5.58
C SER A 68 -2.60 -14.91 6.90
N GLU A 69 -3.14 -13.69 6.87
CA GLU A 69 -3.71 -13.05 8.06
C GLU A 69 -4.98 -13.78 8.51
N PHE A 70 -5.83 -14.17 7.55
CA PHE A 70 -7.03 -14.91 7.85
C PHE A 70 -6.73 -16.31 8.39
N GLU A 71 -5.75 -17.01 7.82
CA GLU A 71 -5.26 -18.30 8.35
C GLU A 71 -4.85 -18.17 9.82
N GLN A 72 -4.08 -17.13 10.17
CA GLN A 72 -3.66 -16.92 11.55
C GLN A 72 -4.85 -16.64 12.47
N SER A 73 -5.81 -15.82 12.05
CA SER A 73 -7.02 -15.55 12.85
C SER A 73 -7.84 -16.82 13.09
N LEU A 74 -7.96 -17.70 12.08
CA LEU A 74 -8.60 -19.01 12.23
C LEU A 74 -7.83 -19.90 13.22
N MET A 75 -6.50 -19.93 13.16
CA MET A 75 -5.67 -20.67 14.11
C MET A 75 -5.85 -20.16 15.55
N ASP A 76 -5.84 -18.85 15.75
CA ASP A 76 -5.98 -18.23 17.07
C ASP A 76 -7.36 -18.53 17.66
N SER A 77 -8.43 -18.34 16.87
CA SER A 77 -9.81 -18.64 17.30
C SER A 77 -10.03 -20.13 17.58
N TYR A 78 -9.46 -21.03 16.77
CA TYR A 78 -9.55 -22.46 17.03
C TYR A 78 -8.87 -22.81 18.36
N THR A 79 -7.67 -22.27 18.59
CA THR A 79 -6.86 -22.55 19.78
C THR A 79 -7.56 -22.08 21.04
N ASP A 80 -8.05 -20.84 21.06
CA ASP A 80 -8.79 -20.29 22.19
C ASP A 80 -10.09 -21.08 22.46
N THR A 81 -10.89 -21.35 21.42
CA THR A 81 -12.15 -22.09 21.56
C THR A 81 -11.93 -23.52 22.05
N TYR A 82 -10.92 -24.22 21.52
CA TYR A 82 -10.59 -25.59 21.92
C TYR A 82 -10.24 -25.68 23.41
N TYR A 83 -9.34 -24.83 23.90
CA TYR A 83 -8.94 -24.85 25.30
C TYR A 83 -10.06 -24.35 26.23
N ARG A 84 -10.83 -23.34 25.84
CA ARG A 84 -12.00 -22.89 26.61
C ARG A 84 -13.06 -23.97 26.73
N THR A 85 -13.34 -24.69 25.64
CA THR A 85 -14.32 -25.78 25.65
C THR A 85 -13.89 -26.90 26.61
N ILE A 86 -12.60 -27.24 26.63
CA ILE A 86 -12.06 -28.25 27.56
C ILE A 86 -12.18 -27.75 28.99
N TYR A 87 -11.74 -26.52 29.26
CA TYR A 87 -11.87 -25.89 30.57
C TYR A 87 -13.33 -25.90 31.08
N GLU A 88 -14.28 -25.47 30.26
CA GLU A 88 -15.71 -25.46 30.60
C GLU A 88 -16.24 -26.86 30.87
N SER A 89 -15.88 -27.84 30.03
CA SER A 89 -16.30 -29.23 30.20
C SER A 89 -15.75 -29.85 31.48
N GLN A 90 -14.47 -29.61 31.81
CA GLN A 90 -13.83 -30.12 33.02
C GLN A 90 -14.42 -29.48 34.27
N ASN A 91 -14.70 -28.18 34.21
CA ASN A 91 -15.36 -27.46 35.28
C ASN A 91 -16.78 -27.99 35.53
N GLN A 92 -17.56 -28.27 34.49
CA GLN A 92 -18.95 -28.73 34.62
C GLN A 92 -19.08 -30.19 35.07
N THR A 93 -18.16 -31.06 34.64
CA THR A 93 -18.21 -32.51 34.94
C THR A 93 -17.37 -32.93 36.13
N GLY A 94 -16.42 -32.09 36.57
CA GLY A 94 -15.43 -32.42 37.59
C GLY A 94 -14.38 -33.47 37.16
N VAL A 95 -14.45 -33.96 35.92
CA VAL A 95 -13.55 -34.99 35.38
C VAL A 95 -12.35 -34.31 34.72
N THR A 96 -11.18 -34.43 35.34
CA THR A 96 -9.91 -34.00 34.74
C THR A 96 -9.41 -35.06 33.76
N ALA A 97 -9.46 -34.74 32.46
CA ALA A 97 -8.96 -35.61 31.40
C ALA A 97 -7.68 -35.01 30.77
N ASN A 98 -6.70 -35.86 30.47
CA ASN A 98 -5.56 -35.47 29.65
C ASN A 98 -6.04 -35.20 28.22
N PHE A 99 -5.69 -34.05 27.67
CA PHE A 99 -6.07 -33.62 26.32
C PHE A 99 -4.85 -33.36 25.45
N ALA A 100 -5.02 -33.48 24.14
CA ALA A 100 -3.95 -33.19 23.19
C ALA A 100 -3.61 -31.70 23.16
N ARG A 101 -2.32 -31.37 23.20
CA ARG A 101 -1.84 -30.01 22.93
C ARG A 101 -1.86 -29.72 21.43
N LEU A 102 -2.37 -28.55 21.09
CA LEU A 102 -2.33 -28.08 19.71
C LEU A 102 -0.89 -27.72 19.31
N ASN A 103 -0.54 -28.06 18.08
CA ASN A 103 0.68 -27.57 17.43
C ASN A 103 0.32 -26.94 16.10
N ASP A 104 1.07 -25.90 15.71
CA ASP A 104 0.79 -25.11 14.50
C ASP A 104 0.63 -25.96 13.24
N LYS A 105 1.43 -27.03 13.11
CA LYS A 105 1.40 -27.87 11.90
C LYS A 105 0.08 -28.63 11.78
N GLY A 106 -0.35 -29.29 12.85
CA GLY A 106 -1.61 -30.01 12.91
C GLY A 106 -2.80 -29.06 12.81
N LEU A 107 -2.70 -27.89 13.45
CA LEU A 107 -3.75 -26.89 13.40
C LEU A 107 -3.98 -26.35 11.98
N ARG A 108 -2.90 -26.02 11.27
CA ARG A 108 -2.97 -25.63 9.84
C ARG A 108 -3.61 -26.71 8.97
N GLU A 109 -3.33 -27.98 9.26
CA GLU A 109 -3.94 -29.10 8.56
C GLU A 109 -5.45 -29.18 8.82
N VAL A 110 -5.88 -28.97 10.07
CA VAL A 110 -7.30 -28.96 10.46
C VAL A 110 -8.06 -27.82 9.79
N ILE A 111 -7.58 -26.58 9.88
CA ILE A 111 -8.28 -25.42 9.27
C ILE A 111 -8.22 -25.45 7.73
N SER A 112 -7.18 -26.06 7.15
CA SER A 112 -7.06 -26.21 5.69
C SER A 112 -7.86 -27.38 5.13
N LYS A 113 -8.50 -28.18 5.99
CA LYS A 113 -9.31 -29.32 5.59
C LYS A 113 -10.51 -28.82 4.76
N PRO A 114 -10.74 -29.39 3.56
CA PRO A 114 -11.89 -29.00 2.77
C PRO A 114 -13.20 -29.38 3.47
N TRP A 115 -14.14 -28.44 3.52
CA TRP A 115 -15.53 -28.63 3.92
C TRP A 115 -16.41 -28.05 2.82
N GLN A 116 -17.65 -28.50 2.59
CA GLN A 116 -18.50 -27.95 1.49
C GLN A 116 -17.76 -27.77 0.14
N GLY A 117 -16.93 -28.75 -0.25
CA GLY A 117 -16.19 -28.78 -1.53
C GLY A 117 -14.93 -27.90 -1.64
N SER A 118 -14.57 -27.10 -0.62
CA SER A 118 -13.35 -26.25 -0.66
C SER A 118 -12.81 -25.95 0.74
N ASN A 119 -11.59 -25.40 0.84
CA ASN A 119 -11.08 -24.81 2.08
C ASN A 119 -11.13 -23.28 2.04
N PHE A 120 -10.94 -22.65 3.20
CA PHE A 120 -11.02 -21.18 3.35
C PHE A 120 -10.07 -20.46 2.37
N SER A 121 -8.83 -20.93 2.24
CA SER A 121 -7.81 -20.31 1.37
C SER A 121 -8.24 -20.33 -0.11
N LYS A 122 -8.71 -21.47 -0.61
CA LYS A 122 -9.21 -21.59 -1.99
C LYS A 122 -10.47 -20.76 -2.22
N ARG A 123 -11.36 -20.64 -1.23
CA ARG A 123 -12.53 -19.77 -1.32
C ARG A 123 -12.12 -18.31 -1.39
N LEU A 124 -11.32 -17.85 -0.44
CA LEU A 124 -10.83 -16.47 -0.38
C LEU A 124 -10.08 -16.09 -1.66
N TRP A 125 -9.21 -16.98 -2.14
CA TRP A 125 -8.54 -16.81 -3.43
C TRP A 125 -9.53 -16.72 -4.59
N GLY A 126 -10.54 -17.59 -4.63
CA GLY A 126 -11.61 -17.53 -5.64
C GLY A 126 -12.40 -16.22 -5.60
N THR A 127 -12.74 -15.74 -4.41
CA THR A 127 -13.48 -14.49 -4.20
C THR A 127 -12.72 -13.29 -4.75
N TYR A 128 -11.42 -13.20 -4.48
CA TYR A 128 -10.57 -12.11 -4.96
C TYR A 128 -10.18 -12.24 -6.44
N THR A 129 -9.89 -13.45 -6.93
CA THR A 129 -9.34 -13.64 -8.29
C THR A 129 -10.39 -13.92 -9.35
N LYS A 130 -11.63 -14.22 -8.97
CA LYS A 130 -12.72 -14.53 -9.89
C LYS A 130 -13.92 -13.63 -9.67
N GLU A 131 -14.52 -13.63 -8.48
CA GLU A 131 -15.81 -12.97 -8.25
C GLU A 131 -15.73 -11.45 -8.43
N LEU A 132 -14.87 -10.76 -7.69
CA LEU A 132 -14.74 -9.30 -7.82
C LEU A 132 -14.27 -8.86 -9.21
N PRO A 133 -13.21 -9.46 -9.81
CA PRO A 133 -12.81 -9.15 -11.18
C PRO A 133 -13.93 -9.34 -12.18
N GLN A 134 -14.75 -10.39 -12.04
CA GLN A 134 -15.90 -10.63 -12.90
C GLN A 134 -16.97 -9.54 -12.72
N MET A 135 -17.36 -9.21 -11.47
CA MET A 135 -18.35 -8.17 -11.18
C MET A 135 -17.94 -6.80 -11.76
N LEU A 136 -16.68 -6.41 -11.56
CA LEU A 136 -16.12 -5.17 -12.11
C LEU A 136 -16.11 -5.20 -13.64
N THR A 137 -15.62 -6.28 -14.22
CA THR A 137 -15.54 -6.48 -15.66
C THR A 137 -16.90 -6.40 -16.34
N GLU A 138 -17.90 -7.08 -15.80
CA GLU A 138 -19.24 -7.09 -16.36
C GLU A 138 -19.89 -5.71 -16.27
N SER A 139 -19.72 -5.03 -15.14
CA SER A 139 -20.20 -3.66 -14.95
C SER A 139 -19.56 -2.69 -15.94
N LEU A 140 -18.22 -2.76 -16.10
CA LEU A 140 -17.48 -1.96 -17.06
C LEU A 140 -17.91 -2.27 -18.50
N THR A 141 -18.07 -3.54 -18.86
CA THR A 141 -18.49 -3.96 -20.20
C THR A 141 -19.90 -3.42 -20.52
N ARG A 142 -20.84 -3.55 -19.58
CA ARG A 142 -22.21 -3.01 -19.72
C ARG A 142 -22.20 -1.48 -19.81
N GLY A 143 -21.46 -0.80 -18.95
CA GLY A 143 -21.40 0.66 -18.94
C GLY A 143 -20.77 1.23 -20.21
N ILE A 144 -19.73 0.59 -20.75
CA ILE A 144 -19.14 0.97 -22.04
C ILE A 144 -20.14 0.75 -23.18
N ALA A 145 -20.86 -0.37 -23.20
CA ALA A 145 -21.87 -0.66 -24.22
C ALA A 145 -23.04 0.35 -24.20
N LEU A 146 -23.38 0.87 -23.02
CA LEU A 146 -24.43 1.88 -22.82
C LEU A 146 -23.93 3.33 -22.97
N GLY A 147 -22.66 3.54 -23.34
CA GLY A 147 -22.09 4.87 -23.54
C GLY A 147 -21.87 5.68 -22.25
N TYR A 148 -21.69 5.01 -21.11
CA TYR A 148 -21.43 5.70 -19.85
C TYR A 148 -20.09 6.45 -19.87
N GLY A 149 -20.12 7.70 -19.43
CA GLY A 149 -18.90 8.48 -19.18
C GLY A 149 -18.06 7.90 -18.04
N VAL A 150 -16.77 8.22 -18.03
CA VAL A 150 -15.76 7.69 -17.08
C VAL A 150 -16.18 7.87 -15.62
N ASP A 151 -16.73 9.03 -15.24
CA ASP A 151 -17.18 9.30 -13.87
C ASP A 151 -18.28 8.35 -13.40
N ARG A 152 -19.19 7.98 -14.29
CA ARG A 152 -20.28 7.05 -13.98
C ARG A 152 -19.73 5.62 -13.82
N LEU A 153 -18.78 5.22 -14.66
CA LEU A 153 -18.09 3.94 -14.54
C LEU A 153 -17.29 3.83 -13.23
N VAL A 154 -16.56 4.88 -12.85
CA VAL A 154 -15.82 4.94 -11.58
C VAL A 154 -16.76 4.88 -10.38
N LYS A 155 -17.88 5.61 -10.40
CA LYS A 155 -18.91 5.52 -9.35
C LYS A 155 -19.48 4.10 -9.23
N GLN A 156 -19.79 3.45 -10.35
CA GLN A 156 -20.27 2.06 -10.35
C GLN A 156 -19.22 1.08 -9.82
N ALA A 157 -17.95 1.23 -10.19
CA ALA A 157 -16.86 0.41 -9.69
C ALA A 157 -16.68 0.56 -8.18
N ARG A 158 -16.75 1.79 -7.64
CA ARG A 158 -16.72 2.05 -6.19
C ARG A 158 -17.88 1.40 -5.45
N VAL A 159 -19.11 1.49 -5.98
CA VAL A 159 -20.29 0.84 -5.40
C VAL A 159 -20.12 -0.68 -5.37
N ILE A 160 -19.61 -1.27 -6.46
CA ILE A 160 -19.32 -2.71 -6.53
C ILE A 160 -18.26 -3.11 -5.51
N GLY A 161 -17.15 -2.37 -5.42
CA GLY A 161 -16.09 -2.63 -4.45
C GLY A 161 -16.60 -2.56 -3.01
N ASN A 162 -17.36 -1.51 -2.67
CA ASN A 162 -17.94 -1.35 -1.33
C ASN A 162 -18.95 -2.46 -0.99
N ASN A 163 -19.81 -2.85 -1.93
CA ASN A 163 -20.77 -3.92 -1.68
C ASN A 163 -20.09 -5.29 -1.57
N PHE A 164 -19.00 -5.49 -2.32
CA PHE A 164 -18.19 -6.70 -2.24
C PHE A 164 -17.52 -6.85 -0.87
N THR A 165 -16.88 -5.78 -0.38
CA THR A 165 -16.26 -5.79 0.96
C THR A 165 -17.31 -5.91 2.06
N ALA A 166 -18.41 -5.16 1.98
CA ALA A 166 -19.46 -5.16 2.99
C ALA A 166 -20.21 -6.49 3.11
N TYR A 167 -20.41 -7.23 2.01
CA TYR A 167 -21.25 -8.43 2.03
C TYR A 167 -20.51 -9.72 1.70
N GLN A 168 -19.78 -9.80 0.58
CA GLN A 168 -19.19 -11.07 0.12
C GLN A 168 -18.02 -11.51 1.02
N LEU A 169 -17.10 -10.60 1.36
CA LEU A 169 -15.99 -10.90 2.27
C LEU A 169 -16.47 -11.12 3.69
N HIS A 170 -17.35 -10.25 4.19
CA HIS A 170 -17.92 -10.39 5.52
C HIS A 170 -18.64 -11.73 5.71
N ARG A 171 -19.47 -12.14 4.74
CA ARG A 171 -20.13 -13.45 4.76
C ARG A 171 -19.12 -14.59 4.77
N LEU A 172 -18.08 -14.53 3.94
CA LEU A 172 -17.05 -15.56 3.87
C LEU A 172 -16.32 -15.68 5.21
N PHE A 173 -15.80 -14.57 5.74
CA PHE A 173 -15.09 -14.55 7.01
C PHE A 173 -15.94 -15.07 8.16
N ASN A 174 -17.17 -14.58 8.32
CA ASN A 174 -18.05 -15.06 9.39
C ASN A 174 -18.35 -16.55 9.26
N THR A 175 -18.54 -17.05 8.03
CA THR A 175 -18.89 -18.46 7.79
C THR A 175 -17.70 -19.38 8.06
N GLU A 176 -16.50 -19.00 7.64
CA GLU A 176 -15.27 -19.76 7.91
C GLU A 176 -14.84 -19.69 9.37
N LEU A 177 -15.02 -18.53 10.01
CA LEU A 177 -14.76 -18.35 11.43
C LEU A 177 -15.71 -19.21 12.27
N ALA A 178 -17.02 -19.13 12.02
CA ALA A 178 -18.02 -19.98 12.68
C ALA A 178 -17.74 -21.47 12.45
N HIS A 179 -17.36 -21.86 11.23
CA HIS A 179 -16.93 -23.24 10.97
C HIS A 179 -15.76 -23.64 11.85
N THR A 180 -14.73 -22.79 11.91
CA THR A 180 -13.49 -23.09 12.63
C THR A 180 -13.71 -23.16 14.14
N THR A 181 -14.47 -22.23 14.72
CA THR A 181 -14.81 -22.25 16.15
C THR A 181 -15.63 -23.49 16.48
N GLU A 182 -16.64 -23.84 15.68
CA GLU A 182 -17.48 -25.01 15.97
C GLU A 182 -16.74 -26.34 15.78
N GLN A 183 -15.76 -26.42 14.87
CA GLN A 183 -14.85 -27.58 14.80
C GLN A 183 -13.92 -27.68 16.01
N ALA A 184 -13.49 -26.53 16.56
CA ALA A 184 -12.70 -26.49 17.79
C ALA A 184 -13.54 -26.97 18.99
N THR A 185 -14.79 -26.50 19.11
CA THR A 185 -15.76 -26.97 20.11
C THR A 185 -15.97 -28.48 20.03
N LEU A 186 -16.23 -29.01 18.82
CA LEU A 186 -16.41 -30.45 18.61
C LEU A 186 -15.18 -31.27 19.02
N SER A 187 -13.99 -30.73 18.76
CA SER A 187 -12.74 -31.36 19.16
C SER A 187 -12.55 -31.33 20.67
N GLY A 188 -12.86 -30.20 21.31
CA GLY A 188 -12.85 -30.07 22.77
C GLY A 188 -13.81 -31.06 23.44
N TYR A 189 -15.02 -31.22 22.91
CA TYR A 189 -15.98 -32.23 23.39
C TYR A 189 -15.44 -33.65 23.33
N LYS A 190 -14.77 -34.03 22.23
CA LYS A 190 -14.18 -35.36 22.07
C LYS A 190 -13.07 -35.62 23.09
N GLU A 191 -12.21 -34.64 23.32
CA GLU A 191 -11.12 -34.73 24.30
C GLU A 191 -11.66 -34.80 25.74
N SER A 192 -12.73 -34.04 26.02
CA SER A 192 -13.45 -34.05 27.30
C SER A 192 -14.42 -35.23 27.46
N ARG A 193 -14.47 -36.16 26.48
CA ARG A 193 -15.36 -37.34 26.47
C ARG A 193 -16.84 -37.02 26.66
N VAL A 194 -17.28 -35.86 26.18
CA VAL A 194 -18.70 -35.54 26.08
C VAL A 194 -19.33 -36.55 25.13
N ALA A 195 -20.48 -37.12 25.49
CA ALA A 195 -21.16 -38.12 24.67
C ALA A 195 -22.14 -37.48 23.68
N GLN A 196 -22.85 -36.44 24.12
CA GLN A 196 -23.93 -35.80 23.38
C GLN A 196 -23.86 -34.28 23.49
N TYR A 197 -24.37 -33.60 22.46
CA TYR A 197 -24.50 -32.15 22.44
C TYR A 197 -25.95 -31.76 22.13
N VAL A 198 -26.32 -30.55 22.51
CA VAL A 198 -27.54 -29.88 22.05
C VAL A 198 -27.18 -28.68 21.18
N LEU A 199 -27.96 -28.45 20.13
CA LEU A 199 -27.82 -27.23 19.33
C LEU A 199 -28.34 -26.05 20.15
N ILE A 200 -27.62 -24.93 20.14
CA ILE A 200 -28.07 -23.67 20.74
C ILE A 200 -28.14 -22.65 19.61
N SER A 201 -29.35 -22.27 19.23
CA SER A 201 -29.56 -21.18 18.29
C SER A 201 -29.47 -19.84 19.01
N THR A 202 -29.01 -18.81 18.31
CA THR A 202 -29.09 -17.44 18.82
C THR A 202 -30.56 -17.07 18.84
N LEU A 203 -31.22 -17.14 20.02
CA LEU A 203 -32.65 -16.84 20.23
C LEU A 203 -32.94 -15.32 20.14
N GLU A 204 -32.47 -14.68 19.07
CA GLU A 204 -32.75 -13.29 18.72
C GLU A 204 -33.97 -13.20 17.78
N SER A 205 -34.55 -12.00 17.60
CA SER A 205 -35.69 -11.76 16.69
C SER A 205 -35.46 -12.13 15.21
N HIS A 206 -34.26 -12.59 14.86
CA HIS A 206 -33.83 -12.94 13.50
C HIS A 206 -33.28 -14.38 13.38
N THR A 207 -33.54 -15.29 14.34
CA THR A 207 -33.24 -16.71 14.17
C THR A 207 -34.00 -17.26 12.96
N CYS A 208 -33.31 -17.92 12.02
CA CYS A 208 -34.01 -18.51 10.88
C CYS A 208 -34.78 -19.78 11.30
N GLU A 209 -35.90 -20.07 10.62
CA GLU A 209 -36.76 -21.23 10.90
C GLU A 209 -35.96 -22.53 11.01
N ARG A 210 -35.01 -22.74 10.09
CA ARG A 210 -34.16 -23.93 10.10
C ARG A 210 -33.36 -24.10 11.39
N CYS A 211 -32.80 -23.02 11.94
CA CYS A 211 -32.04 -23.10 13.17
C CYS A 211 -32.94 -23.26 14.39
N ALA A 212 -34.10 -22.61 14.39
CA ALA A 212 -35.11 -22.75 15.44
C ALA A 212 -35.67 -24.19 15.49
N ASP A 213 -35.94 -24.81 14.34
CA ASP A 213 -36.48 -26.18 14.27
C ASP A 213 -35.48 -27.24 14.80
N LEU A 214 -34.18 -27.00 14.58
CA LEU A 214 -33.11 -27.88 15.05
C LEU A 214 -32.76 -27.63 16.53
N ASP A 215 -33.02 -26.43 17.05
CA ASP A 215 -32.88 -26.06 18.47
C ASP A 215 -34.12 -26.48 19.26
N ASN A 216 -34.32 -27.80 19.36
CA ASN A 216 -35.45 -28.42 20.03
C ASN A 216 -35.06 -29.11 21.34
N GLY A 217 -33.86 -28.81 21.85
CA GLY A 217 -33.30 -29.40 23.06
C GLY A 217 -32.96 -30.89 22.98
N LYS A 218 -33.10 -31.54 21.80
CA LYS A 218 -32.82 -32.97 21.69
C LYS A 218 -31.31 -33.23 21.66
N PRO A 219 -30.79 -34.10 22.53
CA PRO A 219 -29.39 -34.46 22.50
C PRO A 219 -29.05 -35.25 21.24
N ILE A 220 -27.88 -34.97 20.66
CA ILE A 220 -27.34 -35.62 19.47
C ILE A 220 -25.97 -36.19 19.82
N ASP A 221 -25.71 -37.44 19.46
CA ASP A 221 -24.41 -38.07 19.67
C ASP A 221 -23.31 -37.32 18.89
N ILE A 222 -22.19 -37.05 19.55
CA ILE A 222 -21.05 -36.34 18.96
C ILE A 222 -20.49 -37.07 17.73
N ASP A 223 -20.54 -38.40 17.70
CA ASP A 223 -20.10 -39.21 16.55
C ASP A 223 -21.01 -39.09 15.33
N LYS A 224 -22.25 -38.59 15.51
CA LYS A 224 -23.21 -38.31 14.43
C LYS A 224 -23.18 -36.85 13.99
N ALA A 225 -22.31 -36.02 14.57
CA ALA A 225 -22.18 -34.61 14.22
C ALA A 225 -21.75 -34.45 12.75
N THR A 226 -22.59 -33.76 11.97
CA THR A 226 -22.39 -33.47 10.56
C THR A 226 -22.63 -31.99 10.31
N THR A 227 -21.54 -31.25 10.09
CA THR A 227 -21.56 -29.81 9.83
C THR A 227 -22.48 -29.45 8.67
N GLY A 228 -23.37 -28.49 8.89
CA GLY A 228 -24.35 -28.04 7.90
C GLY A 228 -25.60 -28.92 7.81
N VAL A 229 -25.73 -29.98 8.61
CA VAL A 229 -26.93 -30.83 8.69
C VAL A 229 -27.53 -30.76 10.09
N ASN A 230 -26.80 -31.24 11.08
CA ASN A 230 -27.19 -31.29 12.50
C ASN A 230 -26.13 -30.67 13.43
N TYR A 231 -25.05 -30.09 12.87
CA TYR A 231 -23.99 -29.41 13.60
C TYR A 231 -23.66 -28.07 12.91
N PRO A 232 -23.40 -26.97 13.65
CA PRO A 232 -23.14 -25.67 13.07
C PRO A 232 -21.76 -25.59 12.36
N PRO A 233 -21.56 -24.62 11.45
CA PRO A 233 -22.56 -23.68 10.93
C PRO A 233 -23.56 -24.34 9.98
N LEU A 234 -24.85 -24.02 10.15
CA LEU A 234 -25.96 -24.61 9.36
C LEU A 234 -26.19 -23.92 8.01
N HIS A 235 -25.77 -22.66 7.90
CA HIS A 235 -25.94 -21.81 6.74
C HIS A 235 -24.86 -20.70 6.75
N PRO A 236 -24.68 -19.93 5.66
CA PRO A 236 -23.82 -18.75 5.68
C PRO A 236 -24.25 -17.75 6.75
N ASN A 237 -23.29 -17.09 7.42
CA ASN A 237 -23.54 -16.22 8.58
C ASN A 237 -24.27 -16.89 9.76
N CYS A 238 -24.17 -18.22 9.88
CA CYS A 238 -24.71 -18.91 11.05
C CYS A 238 -23.97 -18.47 12.30
N ARG A 239 -24.75 -18.13 13.34
CA ARG A 239 -24.28 -17.76 14.69
C ARG A 239 -24.77 -18.76 15.73
N CYS A 240 -25.19 -19.95 15.28
CA CYS A 240 -25.56 -21.04 16.19
C CYS A 240 -24.28 -21.67 16.74
N THR A 241 -24.38 -22.17 17.96
CA THR A 241 -23.33 -22.91 18.63
C THR A 241 -23.91 -24.19 19.22
N THR A 242 -23.13 -24.90 20.01
CA THR A 242 -23.57 -26.10 20.73
C THR A 242 -23.26 -26.00 22.20
N GLY A 243 -24.07 -26.68 23.01
CA GLY A 243 -23.77 -26.96 24.41
C GLY A 243 -23.52 -28.46 24.60
N ALA A 244 -22.63 -28.81 25.52
CA ALA A 244 -22.51 -30.19 25.99
C ALA A 244 -23.82 -30.58 26.69
N TYR A 245 -24.33 -31.78 26.41
CA TYR A 245 -25.49 -32.33 27.10
C TYR A 245 -25.03 -33.31 28.19
N ILE A 246 -25.43 -33.04 29.43
CA ILE A 246 -25.09 -33.85 30.60
C ILE A 246 -26.42 -34.29 31.23
N ALA A 247 -26.76 -35.57 31.08
CA ALA A 247 -28.05 -36.11 31.54
C ALA A 247 -28.26 -36.00 33.07
N GLU A 248 -27.16 -35.91 33.83
CA GLU A 248 -27.16 -35.84 35.30
C GLU A 248 -27.45 -34.43 35.86
N LEU A 249 -27.47 -33.40 35.00
CA LEU A 249 -27.75 -32.00 35.39
C LEU A 249 -29.22 -31.59 35.13
N GLU A 250 -30.11 -32.53 34.74
CA GLU A 250 -31.54 -32.26 34.58
C GLU A 250 -32.31 -32.20 35.92
N ASP A 251 -31.70 -32.63 37.03
CA ASP A 251 -32.28 -32.51 38.37
C ASP A 251 -31.92 -31.13 38.99
N ASP A 252 -32.94 -30.41 39.47
CA ASP A 252 -32.88 -29.06 40.05
C ASP A 252 -32.00 -28.91 41.34
N ASP A 253 -31.18 -29.90 41.66
CA ASP A 253 -30.41 -30.02 42.91
C ASP A 253 -28.97 -29.45 42.82
N VAL A 254 -28.61 -28.77 41.72
CA VAL A 254 -27.30 -28.11 41.61
C VAL A 254 -27.34 -26.75 42.33
N ASP A 255 -26.73 -26.69 43.51
CA ASP A 255 -26.47 -25.44 44.23
C ASP A 255 -25.39 -24.61 43.50
N TRP A 256 -25.84 -23.78 42.56
CA TRP A 256 -24.99 -22.88 41.80
C TRP A 256 -24.28 -21.82 42.67
N ASP A 257 -24.77 -21.55 43.89
CA ASP A 257 -24.12 -20.61 44.83
C ASP A 257 -22.90 -21.25 45.52
N ALA A 258 -22.88 -22.58 45.67
CA ALA A 258 -21.72 -23.35 46.16
C ALA A 258 -20.65 -23.62 45.09
N TYR A 259 -21.00 -23.46 43.80
CA TYR A 259 -20.10 -23.71 42.69
C TYR A 259 -19.15 -22.53 42.45
N GLN A 260 -17.89 -22.68 42.88
CA GLN A 260 -16.81 -21.71 42.64
C GLN A 260 -15.82 -22.29 41.62
N PRO A 261 -16.06 -22.13 40.30
CA PRO A 261 -15.15 -22.63 39.30
C PRO A 261 -13.82 -21.86 39.37
N LYS A 262 -12.70 -22.58 39.24
CA LYS A 262 -11.39 -21.96 38.99
C LYS A 262 -11.50 -21.10 37.73
N SER A 263 -10.86 -19.95 37.70
CA SER A 263 -10.79 -19.13 36.49
C SER A 263 -10.01 -19.84 35.37
N PHE A 264 -10.22 -19.42 34.12
CA PHE A 264 -9.49 -19.98 32.97
C PHE A 264 -7.97 -19.83 33.13
N ASP A 265 -7.51 -18.70 33.67
CA ASP A 265 -6.09 -18.43 33.90
C ASP A 265 -5.51 -19.40 34.95
N GLU A 266 -6.23 -19.62 36.06
CA GLU A 266 -5.81 -20.57 37.11
C GLU A 266 -5.78 -22.01 36.60
N TRP A 267 -6.78 -22.42 35.81
CA TRP A 267 -6.81 -23.74 35.17
C TRP A 267 -5.67 -23.90 34.16
N ALA A 268 -5.41 -22.88 33.35
CA ALA A 268 -4.35 -22.90 32.35
C ALA A 268 -2.96 -23.04 32.99
N ASP A 269 -2.73 -22.39 34.12
CA ASP A 269 -1.51 -22.53 34.92
C ASP A 269 -1.37 -23.95 35.51
N GLU A 270 -2.46 -24.49 36.08
CA GLU A 270 -2.47 -25.82 36.68
C GLU A 270 -2.18 -26.93 35.68
N VAL A 271 -2.77 -26.84 34.49
CA VAL A 271 -2.51 -27.83 33.44
C VAL A 271 -1.20 -27.56 32.73
N GLU A 272 -0.42 -26.52 33.09
CA GLU A 272 0.80 -26.10 32.39
C GLU A 272 0.55 -25.84 30.90
N LEU A 273 -0.56 -25.16 30.58
CA LEU A 273 -0.92 -24.79 29.20
C LEU A 273 0.12 -23.87 28.58
N PHE A 274 0.79 -23.08 29.40
CA PHE A 274 1.79 -22.11 29.00
C PHE A 274 3.09 -22.38 29.76
N ASP A 275 4.22 -22.55 29.04
CA ASP A 275 5.54 -22.60 29.66
C ASP A 275 5.76 -21.28 30.42
N LYS A 276 6.42 -21.31 31.59
CA LYS A 276 6.73 -20.12 32.43
C LYS A 276 7.59 -19.04 31.72
N HIS A 277 7.87 -19.20 30.43
CA HIS A 277 8.61 -18.31 29.56
C HIS A 277 7.83 -17.77 28.35
N ASP A 278 6.60 -18.24 28.09
CA ASP A 278 5.77 -17.72 26.99
C ASP A 278 4.55 -17.00 27.56
N GLU A 279 4.63 -15.65 27.57
CA GLU A 279 3.55 -14.77 27.99
C GLU A 279 2.31 -14.95 27.11
N PHE A 280 1.19 -15.38 27.72
CA PHE A 280 -0.12 -15.17 27.14
C PHE A 280 -0.38 -13.65 27.07
N VAL A 281 -0.37 -13.13 25.84
CA VAL A 281 -0.68 -11.74 25.49
C VAL A 281 -2.15 -11.49 25.88
N LYS A 282 -2.38 -10.92 27.07
CA LYS A 282 -3.68 -10.36 27.45
C LYS A 282 -4.18 -9.45 26.31
N PRO A 283 -5.51 -9.32 26.06
CA PRO A 283 -6.06 -8.58 24.92
C PRO A 283 -5.60 -7.10 24.80
N GLU A 284 -5.03 -6.52 25.85
CA GLU A 284 -4.38 -5.19 25.83
C GLU A 284 -3.02 -5.16 25.09
N ALA A 285 -2.42 -6.33 24.82
CA ALA A 285 -1.13 -6.47 24.17
C ALA A 285 -1.21 -6.73 22.65
N LEU A 286 -2.41 -6.77 22.05
CA LEU A 286 -2.58 -6.69 20.58
C LEU A 286 -1.99 -5.38 20.01
N ASP A 287 -2.00 -4.31 20.81
CA ASP A 287 -1.41 -3.00 20.45
C ASP A 287 0.13 -2.96 20.60
N LYS A 288 0.71 -3.82 21.45
CA LYS A 288 2.17 -3.94 21.62
C LYS A 288 2.80 -5.03 20.73
N TRP A 289 2.07 -6.10 20.42
CA TRP A 289 2.52 -7.23 19.60
C TRP A 289 2.87 -6.86 18.15
N LYS A 290 2.16 -5.89 17.57
CA LYS A 290 2.51 -5.31 16.25
C LYS A 290 3.92 -4.70 16.21
N LEU A 291 4.47 -4.28 17.36
CA LEU A 291 5.75 -3.59 17.44
C LEU A 291 6.96 -4.55 17.64
N ALA A 292 6.75 -5.70 18.27
CA ALA A 292 7.83 -6.62 18.68
C ALA A 292 8.18 -7.70 17.62
N LYS A 293 7.19 -8.24 16.87
CA LYS A 293 7.43 -9.27 15.82
C LYS A 293 8.30 -8.80 14.64
N SER A 294 8.58 -7.50 14.54
CA SER A 294 9.50 -6.92 13.53
C SER A 294 10.97 -7.26 13.75
N LYS A 295 11.37 -7.79 14.92
CA LYS A 295 12.80 -7.89 15.29
C LYS A 295 13.40 -9.29 15.37
N GLU A 296 12.64 -10.37 15.55
CA GLU A 296 13.23 -11.63 16.03
C GLU A 296 13.27 -12.80 15.03
N LYS A 297 12.58 -12.71 13.88
CA LYS A 297 12.45 -13.82 12.89
C LYS A 297 13.70 -14.07 12.02
N TYR A 298 14.90 -13.72 12.47
CA TYR A 298 16.11 -13.69 11.63
C TYR A 298 17.14 -14.83 11.84
N TYR A 299 17.01 -15.73 12.82
CA TYR A 299 18.04 -16.77 13.03
C TYR A 299 17.49 -18.12 13.53
N ASN A 300 17.70 -19.19 12.72
CA ASN A 300 18.03 -20.60 13.07
C ASN A 300 17.15 -21.70 12.42
N LEU A 301 17.68 -22.40 11.41
CA LEU A 301 17.19 -23.72 10.92
C LEU A 301 18.35 -24.73 10.83
N ASN A 302 18.12 -25.96 11.29
CA ASN A 302 19.16 -26.93 11.69
C ASN A 302 19.40 -28.09 10.68
N GLY A 303 20.68 -28.38 10.39
CA GLY A 303 21.35 -29.64 10.01
C GLY A 303 20.73 -30.66 9.03
N LYS A 304 19.52 -31.18 9.25
CA LYS A 304 19.00 -32.38 8.55
C LYS A 304 18.45 -32.08 7.14
N ALA A 305 18.01 -30.85 6.88
CA ALA A 305 17.54 -30.41 5.56
C ALA A 305 18.70 -30.30 4.53
N ARG A 306 19.89 -29.93 5.00
CA ARG A 306 21.10 -29.71 4.20
C ARG A 306 21.55 -30.97 3.46
N LYS A 307 21.57 -32.11 4.15
CA LYS A 307 21.97 -33.42 3.59
C LYS A 307 21.06 -33.91 2.45
N ARG A 308 19.75 -33.61 2.48
CA ARG A 308 18.79 -33.97 1.42
C ARG A 308 18.84 -33.01 0.22
N ALA A 309 19.26 -31.77 0.43
CA ALA A 309 19.49 -30.80 -0.63
C ALA A 309 20.74 -31.16 -1.44
N ASP A 310 21.81 -31.57 -0.75
CA ASP A 310 23.09 -31.99 -1.36
C ASP A 310 22.93 -33.19 -2.32
N GLU A 311 22.12 -34.20 -1.93
CA GLU A 311 21.82 -35.39 -2.76
C GLU A 311 20.93 -35.09 -3.99
N ARG A 312 20.29 -33.92 -4.02
CA ARG A 312 19.42 -33.45 -5.11
C ARG A 312 20.18 -32.52 -6.07
N LEU A 313 21.12 -31.73 -5.54
CA LEU A 313 22.05 -30.87 -6.29
C LEU A 313 22.97 -31.65 -7.24
N ALA A 314 23.36 -32.88 -6.87
CA ALA A 314 24.23 -33.73 -7.69
C ALA A 314 23.60 -34.20 -9.03
N ARG A 315 22.28 -34.05 -9.22
CA ARG A 315 21.54 -34.62 -10.36
C ARG A 315 21.20 -33.64 -11.49
N ILE A 316 21.52 -32.35 -11.37
CA ILE A 316 21.08 -31.33 -12.34
C ILE A 316 22.28 -30.56 -12.88
N GLY A 317 22.78 -30.97 -14.05
CA GLY A 317 23.98 -30.45 -14.70
C GLY A 317 23.91 -28.99 -15.16
N ASP A 318 22.72 -28.42 -15.36
CA ASP A 318 22.56 -27.15 -16.09
C ASP A 318 22.37 -25.91 -15.19
N ILE A 319 22.46 -26.06 -13.87
CA ILE A 319 22.42 -24.95 -12.89
C ILE A 319 23.79 -24.25 -12.74
N LYS A 320 24.84 -24.73 -13.42
CA LYS A 320 26.20 -24.14 -13.33
C LYS A 320 26.32 -22.71 -13.91
N ASN A 321 25.36 -22.25 -14.72
CA ASN A 321 25.46 -20.94 -15.39
C ASN A 321 24.79 -19.77 -14.64
N LEU A 322 24.17 -20.02 -13.48
CA LEU A 322 23.74 -18.95 -12.56
C LEU A 322 24.83 -18.76 -11.50
N SER A 323 25.35 -17.54 -11.37
CA SER A 323 26.35 -17.15 -10.36
C SER A 323 25.72 -17.01 -8.96
N LEU A 324 25.02 -18.04 -8.52
CA LEU A 324 24.52 -18.22 -7.15
C LEU A 324 25.31 -19.36 -6.51
N THR A 325 25.61 -19.22 -5.23
CA THR A 325 26.28 -20.27 -4.46
C THR A 325 25.37 -21.50 -4.33
N THR A 326 25.98 -22.64 -4.03
CA THR A 326 25.27 -23.93 -3.89
C THR A 326 24.19 -23.89 -2.81
N GLU A 327 24.40 -23.13 -1.73
CA GLU A 327 23.42 -22.90 -0.67
C GLU A 327 22.26 -22.00 -1.12
N GLU A 328 22.52 -20.88 -1.80
CA GLU A 328 21.49 -19.95 -2.26
C GLU A 328 20.53 -20.59 -3.28
N LYS A 329 21.02 -21.52 -4.11
CA LYS A 329 20.19 -22.30 -5.03
C LYS A 329 19.29 -23.27 -4.26
N ALA A 330 19.81 -23.90 -3.21
CA ALA A 330 19.04 -24.84 -2.39
C ALA A 330 17.90 -24.14 -1.62
N ASP A 331 18.13 -22.93 -1.11
CA ASP A 331 17.11 -22.13 -0.42
C ASP A 331 15.97 -21.71 -1.36
N LEU A 332 16.30 -21.26 -2.57
CA LEU A 332 15.32 -20.82 -3.57
C LEU A 332 14.37 -21.95 -4.01
N TYR A 333 14.89 -23.17 -4.17
CA TYR A 333 14.09 -24.34 -4.56
C TYR A 333 13.25 -24.89 -3.40
N THR A 334 13.80 -24.88 -2.19
CA THR A 334 13.13 -25.39 -0.98
C THR A 334 11.97 -24.48 -0.56
N MET A 335 12.10 -23.16 -0.74
CA MET A 335 11.02 -22.20 -0.44
C MET A 335 9.88 -22.18 -1.47
N LEU A 336 10.12 -22.54 -2.74
CA LEU A 336 9.16 -22.28 -3.82
C LEU A 336 8.40 -23.51 -4.35
N GLY A 337 8.83 -24.75 -4.03
CA GLY A 337 8.20 -25.96 -4.58
C GLY A 337 8.09 -25.97 -6.12
N ALA A 338 8.90 -25.15 -6.79
CA ALA A 338 8.68 -24.78 -8.18
C ALA A 338 9.40 -25.73 -9.14
N THR A 339 8.71 -26.10 -10.21
CA THR A 339 9.30 -26.92 -11.28
C THR A 339 10.43 -26.17 -11.99
N GLU A 340 11.41 -26.91 -12.53
CA GLU A 340 12.61 -26.37 -13.22
C GLU A 340 12.28 -25.31 -14.29
N LYS A 341 11.11 -25.43 -14.94
CA LYS A 341 10.60 -24.51 -15.95
C LYS A 341 10.22 -23.14 -15.40
N THR A 342 9.70 -23.10 -14.17
CA THR A 342 9.27 -21.88 -13.49
C THR A 342 10.49 -21.04 -13.09
N VAL A 343 11.55 -21.70 -12.61
CA VAL A 343 12.80 -21.03 -12.22
C VAL A 343 13.54 -20.45 -13.43
N LYS A 344 13.56 -21.16 -14.57
CA LYS A 344 14.10 -20.62 -15.83
C LYS A 344 13.35 -19.37 -16.31
N GLN A 345 12.02 -19.38 -16.24
CA GLN A 345 11.20 -18.26 -16.70
C GLN A 345 11.28 -17.04 -15.76
N TRP A 346 11.59 -17.27 -14.49
CA TRP A 346 11.77 -16.20 -13.50
C TRP A 346 13.16 -15.57 -13.60
N ALA A 347 14.20 -16.36 -13.80
CA ALA A 347 15.55 -15.86 -14.05
C ALA A 347 15.64 -14.93 -15.28
N GLU A 348 14.79 -15.13 -16.30
CA GLU A 348 14.68 -14.19 -17.42
C GLU A 348 13.95 -12.89 -17.06
N ASN A 349 12.89 -12.97 -16.26
CA ASN A 349 12.10 -11.81 -15.83
C ASN A 349 12.82 -10.95 -14.77
N PHE A 350 13.74 -11.54 -14.01
CA PHE A 350 14.51 -10.86 -12.96
C PHE A 350 15.83 -10.25 -13.46
N LYS A 351 16.11 -10.26 -14.77
CA LYS A 351 17.33 -9.69 -15.37
C LYS A 351 17.60 -8.21 -15.02
N ALA A 352 16.60 -7.48 -14.53
CA ALA A 352 16.70 -6.07 -14.15
C ALA A 352 16.69 -5.81 -12.64
N LEU A 353 16.46 -6.84 -11.80
CA LEU A 353 16.37 -6.69 -10.35
C LEU A 353 17.67 -7.19 -9.70
N ASN A 354 18.20 -6.45 -8.73
CA ASN A 354 19.40 -6.85 -8.03
C ASN A 354 19.07 -7.94 -6.98
N LYS A 355 20.13 -8.54 -6.42
CA LYS A 355 20.03 -9.61 -5.41
C LYS A 355 19.15 -9.22 -4.23
N GLU A 356 19.15 -7.97 -3.79
CA GLU A 356 18.46 -7.52 -2.58
C GLU A 356 16.95 -7.35 -2.83
N ASP A 357 16.56 -6.90 -4.02
CA ASP A 357 15.16 -6.72 -4.42
C ASP A 357 14.43 -8.06 -4.57
N ILE A 358 15.11 -9.08 -5.10
CA ILE A 358 14.56 -10.44 -5.23
C ILE A 358 14.30 -11.03 -3.84
N PHE A 359 15.23 -10.84 -2.89
CA PHE A 359 15.11 -11.38 -1.54
C PHE A 359 14.08 -10.62 -0.68
N TYR A 360 13.90 -9.32 -0.92
CA TYR A 360 12.79 -8.54 -0.35
C TYR A 360 11.42 -9.02 -0.85
N TYR A 361 11.31 -9.32 -2.15
CA TYR A 361 10.07 -9.83 -2.77
C TYR A 361 9.60 -11.17 -2.19
N PHE A 362 10.52 -11.96 -1.63
CA PHE A 362 10.23 -13.23 -0.95
C PHE A 362 10.25 -13.13 0.59
N GLY A 363 10.32 -11.92 1.16
CA GLY A 363 10.27 -11.70 2.61
C GLY A 363 11.50 -12.18 3.38
N ILE A 364 12.66 -12.30 2.71
CA ILE A 364 13.92 -12.86 3.26
C ILE A 364 14.80 -11.76 3.88
N ALA A 365 14.64 -10.49 3.50
CA ALA A 365 15.46 -9.37 3.99
C ALA A 365 14.61 -8.20 4.50
N LYS A 366 15.13 -7.46 5.50
CA LYS A 366 14.51 -6.21 5.99
C LYS A 366 14.39 -5.20 4.86
N ALA A 367 13.29 -4.43 4.85
CA ALA A 367 13.09 -3.31 3.93
C ALA A 367 14.33 -2.40 3.89
N PRO A 368 14.75 -1.90 2.71
CA PRO A 368 15.94 -1.08 2.61
C PRO A 368 15.81 0.16 3.49
N THR A 369 16.82 0.40 4.32
CA THR A 369 16.90 1.59 5.17
C THR A 369 16.87 2.85 4.32
N SER A 370 16.46 3.98 4.90
CA SER A 370 16.48 5.27 4.21
C SER A 370 17.83 5.60 3.56
N LYS A 371 18.95 5.18 4.19
CA LYS A 371 20.31 5.36 3.66
C LYS A 371 20.60 4.46 2.45
N GLN A 372 20.04 3.26 2.41
CA GLN A 372 20.16 2.36 1.25
C GLN A 372 19.35 2.90 0.07
N LEU A 373 18.08 3.29 0.30
CA LEU A 373 17.24 3.93 -0.71
C LEU A 373 17.88 5.20 -1.27
N PHE A 374 18.44 6.04 -0.38
CA PHE A 374 19.15 7.25 -0.80
C PHE A 374 20.32 6.97 -1.74
N LYS A 375 21.06 5.87 -1.51
CA LYS A 375 22.20 5.48 -2.34
C LYS A 375 21.77 4.82 -3.65
N SER A 376 20.69 4.02 -3.64
CA SER A 376 20.27 3.22 -4.79
C SER A 376 19.49 4.00 -5.83
N ILE A 377 18.68 4.99 -5.41
CA ILE A 377 17.86 5.78 -6.34
C ILE A 377 18.78 6.63 -7.22
N ASP A 378 18.57 6.61 -8.53
CA ASP A 378 19.20 7.56 -9.45
C ASP A 378 18.14 8.57 -9.91
N ILE A 379 18.34 9.86 -9.64
CA ILE A 379 17.33 10.88 -9.95
C ILE A 379 17.04 11.01 -11.45
N THR A 380 18.00 10.66 -12.31
CA THR A 380 17.84 10.77 -13.76
C THR A 380 16.81 9.77 -14.30
N THR A 381 16.65 8.63 -13.64
CA THR A 381 15.73 7.55 -14.02
C THR A 381 14.59 7.32 -13.02
N ALA A 382 14.65 7.96 -11.85
CA ALA A 382 13.65 7.84 -10.80
C ALA A 382 12.27 8.32 -11.26
N THR A 383 11.25 7.63 -10.73
CA THR A 383 9.84 8.02 -10.81
C THR A 383 9.42 8.82 -9.57
N PRO A 384 8.28 9.54 -9.60
CA PRO A 384 7.75 10.17 -8.39
C PRO A 384 7.55 9.20 -7.22
N ASP A 385 7.19 7.93 -7.50
CA ASP A 385 7.00 6.91 -6.47
C ASP A 385 8.30 6.53 -5.76
N ASP A 386 9.43 6.49 -6.47
CA ASP A 386 10.73 6.20 -5.87
C ASP A 386 11.14 7.34 -4.91
N ILE A 387 10.85 8.58 -5.30
CA ILE A 387 11.12 9.77 -4.50
C ILE A 387 10.20 9.83 -3.27
N ILE A 388 8.91 9.49 -3.42
CA ILE A 388 7.95 9.37 -2.30
C ILE A 388 8.42 8.28 -1.33
N LYS A 389 8.81 7.10 -1.82
CA LYS A 389 9.30 5.98 -0.98
C LYS A 389 10.52 6.39 -0.15
N LEU A 390 11.50 7.07 -0.76
CA LEU A 390 12.64 7.62 -0.04
C LEU A 390 12.19 8.61 1.03
N GLY A 391 11.32 9.55 0.66
CA GLY A 391 10.80 10.56 1.58
C GLY A 391 10.04 9.96 2.77
N GLN A 392 9.17 8.99 2.51
CA GLN A 392 8.40 8.27 3.53
C GLN A 392 9.33 7.51 4.49
N SER A 393 10.32 6.80 3.96
CA SER A 393 11.32 6.10 4.78
C SER A 393 12.05 7.07 5.72
N VAL A 394 12.50 8.21 5.21
CA VAL A 394 13.21 9.23 6.00
C VAL A 394 12.29 9.91 7.00
N ASN A 395 11.05 10.21 6.60
CA ASN A 395 10.03 10.82 7.46
C ASN A 395 9.71 9.90 8.65
N ASN A 396 9.47 8.61 8.40
CA ASN A 396 9.14 7.64 9.44
C ASN A 396 10.31 7.44 10.41
N GLU A 397 11.54 7.30 9.90
CA GLU A 397 12.74 7.10 10.73
C GLU A 397 13.07 8.32 11.61
N ASN A 398 12.77 9.54 11.15
CA ASN A 398 13.20 10.78 11.81
C ASN A 398 12.05 11.64 12.35
N LYS A 399 10.80 11.22 12.13
CA LYS A 399 9.57 11.95 12.48
C LYS A 399 9.62 13.39 11.96
N ILE A 400 9.77 13.56 10.64
CA ILE A 400 9.90 14.89 10.01
C ILE A 400 8.60 15.68 10.15
N SER A 401 7.44 15.02 10.11
CA SER A 401 6.13 15.62 10.37
C SER A 401 6.07 16.40 11.70
N GLU A 402 6.74 15.93 12.75
CA GLU A 402 6.81 16.61 14.07
C GLU A 402 7.82 17.79 14.10
N LYS A 403 8.56 18.00 13.01
CA LYS A 403 9.67 18.97 12.89
C LYS A 403 9.41 20.05 11.86
N ILE A 404 8.21 20.10 11.26
CA ILE A 404 7.79 21.20 10.38
C ILE A 404 7.96 22.54 11.10
N GLY A 405 8.54 23.53 10.41
CA GLY A 405 8.91 24.83 10.97
C GLY A 405 10.18 24.86 11.84
N LYS A 406 10.69 23.72 12.30
CA LYS A 406 11.92 23.62 13.12
C LYS A 406 13.15 23.50 12.21
N LYS A 407 13.58 24.63 11.62
CA LYS A 407 14.60 24.69 10.56
C LYS A 407 15.91 23.96 10.90
N GLU A 408 16.46 24.16 12.09
CA GLU A 408 17.71 23.48 12.50
C GLU A 408 17.51 21.97 12.70
N ALA A 409 16.36 21.55 13.22
CA ALA A 409 16.04 20.12 13.38
C ALA A 409 15.89 19.43 12.01
N LEU A 410 15.23 20.10 11.06
CA LEU A 410 15.12 19.61 9.67
C LEU A 410 16.49 19.50 9.02
N LYS A 411 17.32 20.55 9.12
CA LYS A 411 18.69 20.56 8.62
C LYS A 411 19.52 19.42 9.22
N ALA A 412 19.41 19.16 10.52
CA ALA A 412 20.12 18.08 11.19
C ALA A 412 19.72 16.69 10.64
N VAL A 413 18.45 16.48 10.30
CA VAL A 413 17.98 15.24 9.66
C VAL A 413 18.58 15.08 8.26
N PHE A 414 18.46 16.09 7.39
CA PHE A 414 18.97 16.00 6.02
C PHE A 414 20.50 15.92 5.94
N SER A 415 21.20 16.50 6.92
CA SER A 415 22.67 16.41 7.02
C SER A 415 23.19 14.98 7.21
N LYS A 416 22.33 14.03 7.60
CA LYS A 416 22.69 12.61 7.69
C LYS A 416 22.85 11.94 6.32
N TYR A 417 22.35 12.56 5.24
CA TYR A 417 22.29 11.99 3.89
C TYR A 417 23.17 12.75 2.90
N ARG A 418 23.18 14.09 2.95
CA ARG A 418 24.03 14.91 2.08
C ARG A 418 24.51 16.20 2.76
N PRO A 419 25.57 16.84 2.26
CA PRO A 419 26.08 18.08 2.84
C PRO A 419 25.03 19.21 2.79
N MET A 420 24.63 19.71 3.95
CA MET A 420 23.72 20.86 4.10
C MET A 420 24.48 22.13 4.46
N GLY A 421 23.82 23.29 4.36
CA GLY A 421 24.41 24.57 4.72
C GLY A 421 25.00 25.31 3.52
N GLY A 422 24.22 25.45 2.45
CA GLY A 422 24.62 26.21 1.27
C GLY A 422 24.88 27.68 1.58
N LYS A 423 25.89 28.23 0.90
CA LYS A 423 26.21 29.65 0.92
C LYS A 423 26.78 30.01 -0.44
N VAL A 424 26.25 31.07 -1.05
CA VAL A 424 26.73 31.55 -2.34
C VAL A 424 28.01 32.35 -2.10
N PRO A 425 29.16 31.97 -2.71
CA PRO A 425 30.42 32.70 -2.63
C PRO A 425 30.29 34.16 -3.07
N ALA A 426 31.14 35.03 -2.52
CA ALA A 426 31.04 36.48 -2.73
C ALA A 426 31.19 36.86 -4.21
N GLU A 427 32.08 36.18 -4.91
CA GLU A 427 32.43 36.32 -6.33
C GLU A 427 31.33 35.87 -7.30
N ASN A 428 30.42 35.00 -6.84
CA ASN A 428 29.32 34.45 -7.63
C ASN A 428 28.07 35.35 -7.61
N TRP A 429 28.05 36.36 -6.75
CA TRP A 429 27.02 37.38 -6.78
C TRP A 429 27.26 38.35 -7.94
N PHE A 430 26.22 38.68 -8.68
CA PHE A 430 26.28 39.72 -9.69
C PHE A 430 26.44 41.10 -9.03
N LYS A 431 27.23 41.98 -9.65
CA LYS A 431 27.52 43.32 -9.13
C LYS A 431 26.22 44.13 -9.00
N GLY A 432 26.06 44.83 -7.88
CA GLY A 432 24.84 45.60 -7.58
C GLY A 432 23.74 44.81 -6.86
N SER A 433 23.99 43.54 -6.51
CA SER A 433 23.10 42.75 -5.65
C SER A 433 22.94 43.40 -4.27
N SER A 434 21.70 43.48 -3.78
CA SER A 434 21.37 44.05 -2.48
C SER A 434 22.03 43.27 -1.33
N VAL A 435 22.70 43.96 -0.43
CA VAL A 435 23.38 43.36 0.73
C VAL A 435 22.40 42.63 1.64
N ASP A 436 21.25 43.25 1.92
CA ASP A 436 20.23 42.67 2.80
C ASP A 436 19.59 41.42 2.20
N ILE A 437 19.28 41.46 0.89
CA ILE A 437 18.67 40.31 0.20
C ILE A 437 19.69 39.16 0.07
N LYS A 438 20.96 39.46 -0.20
CA LYS A 438 22.04 38.44 -0.14
C LYS A 438 22.11 37.75 1.22
N LYS A 439 21.96 38.51 2.31
CA LYS A 439 21.98 37.94 3.67
C LYS A 439 20.77 37.02 3.90
N ARG A 440 19.58 37.43 3.47
CA ARG A 440 18.35 36.64 3.56
C ARG A 440 18.40 35.36 2.71
N LEU A 441 18.86 35.46 1.46
CA LEU A 441 19.04 34.29 0.60
C LEU A 441 20.09 33.32 1.16
N ASN A 442 21.24 33.81 1.62
CA ASN A 442 22.23 32.95 2.27
C ASN A 442 21.70 32.32 3.56
N ASN A 443 20.83 33.01 4.30
CA ASN A 443 20.15 32.41 5.46
C ASN A 443 19.25 31.24 5.03
N ALA A 444 18.43 31.42 3.99
CA ALA A 444 17.61 30.33 3.44
C ALA A 444 18.47 29.17 2.90
N PHE A 445 19.49 29.45 2.09
CA PHE A 445 20.44 28.45 1.58
C PHE A 445 21.14 27.67 2.70
N SER A 446 21.33 28.26 3.88
CA SER A 446 21.95 27.59 5.02
C SER A 446 21.15 26.40 5.57
N TYR A 447 19.88 26.27 5.16
CA TYR A 447 18.99 25.16 5.50
C TYR A 447 18.83 24.13 4.36
N TYR A 448 19.46 24.39 3.21
CA TYR A 448 19.39 23.55 2.00
C TYR A 448 20.71 22.82 1.73
N PRO A 449 20.70 21.82 0.81
CA PRO A 449 21.92 21.19 0.33
C PRO A 449 22.93 22.22 -0.14
N LYS A 450 24.22 22.02 0.18
CA LYS A 450 25.30 22.94 -0.23
C LYS A 450 25.33 23.18 -1.73
N GLU A 451 24.98 22.12 -2.45
CA GLU A 451 24.98 22.02 -3.90
C GLU A 451 23.99 22.99 -4.54
N TRP A 452 22.85 23.26 -3.90
CA TRP A 452 21.81 24.16 -4.41
C TRP A 452 22.30 25.60 -4.51
N ALA A 453 23.07 26.06 -3.52
CA ALA A 453 23.69 27.40 -3.56
C ALA A 453 24.80 27.50 -4.64
N ALA A 454 25.34 26.37 -5.09
CA ALA A 454 26.37 26.31 -6.12
C ALA A 454 25.79 26.11 -7.53
N LEU A 455 24.49 25.83 -7.69
CA LEU A 455 23.86 25.55 -8.99
C LEU A 455 24.10 26.66 -10.02
N PRO A 456 23.95 27.97 -9.71
CA PRO A 456 24.26 29.02 -10.68
C PRO A 456 25.71 28.92 -11.18
N GLN A 457 26.67 28.85 -10.26
CA GLN A 457 28.10 28.80 -10.61
C GLN A 457 28.45 27.55 -11.42
N LYS A 458 27.89 26.39 -11.06
CA LYS A 458 28.10 25.13 -11.80
C LYS A 458 27.62 25.20 -13.26
N ASN A 459 26.77 26.18 -13.57
CA ASN A 459 26.24 26.43 -14.91
C ASN A 459 26.76 27.75 -15.49
N ASP A 460 27.93 28.22 -15.03
CA ASP A 460 28.59 29.46 -15.46
C ASP A 460 27.72 30.72 -15.33
N LYS A 461 26.79 30.71 -14.36
CA LYS A 461 25.83 31.79 -14.11
C LYS A 461 26.10 32.47 -12.78
N LYS A 462 25.98 33.80 -12.75
CA LYS A 462 25.92 34.57 -11.51
C LYS A 462 24.51 34.61 -10.95
N LEU A 463 24.39 34.83 -9.64
CA LEU A 463 23.12 35.09 -8.98
C LEU A 463 23.00 36.58 -8.66
N PHE A 464 21.91 37.21 -9.07
CA PHE A 464 21.56 38.57 -8.68
C PHE A 464 20.50 38.57 -7.56
N ALA A 465 20.75 39.32 -6.48
CA ALA A 465 19.79 39.52 -5.40
C ALA A 465 19.14 40.91 -5.48
N GLY A 466 17.86 40.94 -5.87
CA GLY A 466 17.08 42.17 -6.04
C GLY A 466 16.08 42.43 -4.93
N LYS A 467 15.75 43.69 -4.68
CA LYS A 467 14.61 44.09 -3.82
C LYS A 467 13.48 44.62 -4.71
N HIS A 468 12.28 44.09 -4.53
CA HIS A 468 11.07 44.54 -5.22
C HIS A 468 10.06 45.08 -4.19
N ALA A 469 9.24 46.06 -4.57
CA ALA A 469 8.30 46.69 -3.64
C ALA A 469 7.13 45.76 -3.23
N GLU A 470 6.60 44.99 -4.18
CA GLU A 470 5.30 44.31 -3.99
C GLU A 470 5.34 42.77 -3.94
N ARG A 471 6.33 42.11 -4.56
CA ARG A 471 6.35 40.64 -4.71
C ARG A 471 7.75 40.06 -4.77
N GLY A 472 7.88 38.76 -4.49
CA GLY A 472 9.05 37.97 -4.87
C GLY A 472 8.88 37.37 -6.27
N PHE A 473 10.01 37.07 -6.92
CA PHE A 473 10.04 36.23 -8.11
C PHE A 473 11.47 35.76 -8.42
N PHE A 474 11.56 34.62 -9.09
CA PHE A 474 12.75 34.13 -9.76
C PHE A 474 12.65 34.40 -11.28
N ALA A 475 13.76 34.78 -11.91
CA ALA A 475 13.84 34.96 -13.35
C ALA A 475 15.18 34.45 -13.92
N HIS A 476 15.15 34.07 -15.20
CA HIS A 476 16.24 33.35 -15.87
C HIS A 476 17.37 34.24 -16.40
N GLU A 477 17.23 35.55 -16.26
CA GLU A 477 18.13 36.57 -16.80
C GLU A 477 18.35 37.69 -15.78
N ILE A 478 19.46 38.43 -15.88
CA ILE A 478 19.77 39.54 -14.97
C ILE A 478 19.25 40.86 -15.56
N THR A 479 18.08 41.28 -15.08
CA THR A 479 17.33 42.41 -15.63
C THR A 479 16.90 43.41 -14.55
N ASP A 480 16.31 44.52 -14.98
CA ASP A 480 15.63 45.44 -14.08
C ASP A 480 14.41 44.76 -13.42
N ALA A 481 13.87 45.38 -12.38
CA ALA A 481 12.77 44.79 -11.60
C ALA A 481 11.47 44.57 -12.43
N LYS A 482 11.40 45.14 -13.65
CA LYS A 482 10.29 45.03 -14.58
C LYS A 482 10.50 43.94 -15.64
N LEU A 483 11.66 43.27 -15.65
CA LEU A 483 12.04 42.27 -16.64
C LEU A 483 12.15 42.84 -18.08
N MET A 484 12.45 44.13 -18.21
CA MET A 484 12.44 44.84 -19.50
C MET A 484 13.84 45.07 -20.07
N TYR A 485 14.82 45.36 -19.21
CA TYR A 485 16.16 45.75 -19.64
C TYR A 485 17.25 45.05 -18.83
N TYR A 486 18.31 44.60 -19.50
CA TYR A 486 19.50 44.06 -18.83
C TYR A 486 20.13 45.10 -17.90
N ARG A 487 20.58 44.65 -16.73
CA ARG A 487 21.31 45.52 -15.80
C ARG A 487 22.64 45.94 -16.39
N LYS A 488 23.15 47.09 -15.97
CA LYS A 488 24.45 47.60 -16.41
C LYS A 488 25.55 46.56 -16.19
N GLY A 489 26.14 46.10 -17.29
CA GLY A 489 27.21 45.10 -17.29
C GLY A 489 26.74 43.65 -17.37
N ALA A 490 25.43 43.40 -17.48
CA ALA A 490 24.86 42.08 -17.77
C ALA A 490 24.63 41.92 -19.27
N ARG A 491 24.84 40.70 -19.76
CA ARG A 491 24.51 40.21 -21.10
C ARG A 491 23.53 39.02 -20.99
N PRO A 492 22.81 38.70 -22.08
CA PRO A 492 21.98 37.51 -22.12
C PRO A 492 22.75 36.26 -21.68
N GLY A 493 22.21 35.52 -20.71
CA GLY A 493 22.81 34.29 -20.20
C GLY A 493 23.82 34.46 -19.06
N ASP A 494 24.23 35.67 -18.69
CA ASP A 494 25.24 35.94 -17.64
C ASP A 494 24.84 35.44 -16.25
N GLY A 495 23.54 35.25 -16.00
CA GLY A 495 23.09 34.75 -14.73
C GLY A 495 21.58 34.68 -14.58
N VAL A 496 21.14 34.44 -13.36
CA VAL A 496 19.74 34.40 -12.94
C VAL A 496 19.52 35.37 -11.79
N GLU A 497 18.26 35.70 -11.51
CA GLU A 497 17.92 36.65 -10.46
C GLU A 497 16.81 36.18 -9.55
N ILE A 498 16.94 36.53 -8.27
CA ILE A 498 15.88 36.38 -7.26
C ILE A 498 15.59 37.76 -6.69
N TYR A 499 14.34 38.19 -6.84
CA TYR A 499 13.81 39.36 -6.15
C TYR A 499 12.99 38.92 -4.94
N THR A 500 13.14 39.64 -3.84
CA THR A 500 12.24 39.52 -2.70
C THR A 500 11.78 40.89 -2.21
N THR A 501 10.68 40.92 -1.46
CA THR A 501 10.22 42.15 -0.81
C THR A 501 11.11 42.55 0.38
N GLY A 502 11.90 41.60 0.90
CA GLY A 502 12.65 41.76 2.14
C GLY A 502 11.77 41.86 3.39
N LEU A 503 10.48 41.54 3.30
CA LEU A 503 9.53 41.61 4.42
C LEU A 503 9.29 40.23 5.04
N ARG A 504 8.95 39.22 4.23
CA ARG A 504 8.59 37.87 4.70
C ARG A 504 9.69 36.87 4.36
N ALA A 505 10.10 36.07 5.34
CA ALA A 505 11.12 35.04 5.18
C ALA A 505 10.67 33.87 4.26
N THR A 506 9.36 33.68 4.09
CA THR A 506 8.77 32.64 3.22
C THR A 506 9.20 32.77 1.75
N THR A 507 9.32 34.01 1.27
CA THR A 507 9.63 34.34 -0.12
C THR A 507 10.96 33.71 -0.55
N GLU A 508 12.00 33.82 0.28
CA GLU A 508 13.31 33.27 -0.06
C GLU A 508 13.28 31.75 -0.25
N PHE A 509 12.54 31.01 0.58
CA PHE A 509 12.40 29.55 0.46
C PHE A 509 11.63 29.15 -0.82
N HIS A 510 10.64 29.93 -1.20
CA HIS A 510 9.83 29.72 -2.40
C HIS A 510 10.66 29.91 -3.68
N GLU A 511 11.32 31.07 -3.84
CA GLU A 511 12.06 31.40 -5.06
C GLU A 511 13.29 30.50 -5.27
N ILE A 512 13.91 30.03 -4.19
CA ILE A 512 14.99 29.03 -4.27
C ILE A 512 14.47 27.73 -4.90
N GLY A 513 13.22 27.33 -4.64
CA GLY A 513 12.61 26.16 -5.28
C GLY A 513 12.55 26.27 -6.80
N HIS A 514 12.11 27.43 -7.32
CA HIS A 514 12.10 27.69 -8.76
C HIS A 514 13.52 27.71 -9.35
N MET A 515 14.48 28.32 -8.64
CA MET A 515 15.88 28.30 -9.07
C MET A 515 16.42 26.88 -9.19
N VAL A 516 16.11 26.01 -8.22
CA VAL A 516 16.54 24.61 -8.22
C VAL A 516 15.94 23.86 -9.40
N GLU A 517 14.64 23.96 -9.64
CA GLU A 517 13.99 23.30 -10.78
C GLU A 517 14.48 23.84 -12.13
N TYR A 518 14.86 25.10 -12.20
CA TYR A 518 15.45 25.68 -13.40
C TYR A 518 16.79 25.02 -13.75
N PHE A 519 17.68 24.80 -12.77
CA PHE A 519 18.99 24.19 -12.99
C PHE A 519 18.98 22.65 -12.96
N ASN A 520 18.09 22.05 -12.17
CA ASN A 520 17.93 20.61 -12.06
C ASN A 520 16.69 20.17 -12.85
N LYS A 521 16.91 19.77 -14.10
CA LYS A 521 15.83 19.34 -15.00
C LYS A 521 15.15 18.05 -14.53
N ASP A 522 15.84 17.19 -13.78
CA ASP A 522 15.26 15.98 -13.23
C ASP A 522 14.32 16.29 -12.06
N ALA A 523 14.67 17.26 -11.20
CA ALA A 523 13.76 17.75 -10.16
C ALA A 523 12.49 18.35 -10.78
N LEU A 524 12.62 19.19 -11.82
CA LEU A 524 11.47 19.74 -12.55
C LEU A 524 10.63 18.64 -13.23
N ARG A 525 11.29 17.66 -13.86
CA ARG A 525 10.64 16.50 -14.49
C ARG A 525 9.79 15.76 -13.46
N LEU A 526 10.37 15.41 -12.30
CA LEU A 526 9.70 14.71 -11.21
C LEU A 526 8.52 15.51 -10.66
N SER A 527 8.67 16.82 -10.42
CA SER A 527 7.57 17.69 -9.98
C SER A 527 6.40 17.70 -10.97
N LYS A 528 6.69 17.78 -12.27
CA LYS A 528 5.67 17.73 -13.33
C LYS A 528 5.03 16.35 -13.46
N GLU A 529 5.80 15.28 -13.33
CA GLU A 529 5.28 13.91 -13.32
C GLU A 529 4.39 13.67 -12.10
N PHE A 530 4.78 14.13 -10.92
CA PHE A 530 3.97 14.09 -9.70
C PHE A 530 2.64 14.85 -9.89
N LEU A 531 2.69 16.07 -10.42
CA LEU A 531 1.50 16.85 -10.71
C LEU A 531 0.58 16.13 -11.70
N ARG A 532 1.12 15.62 -12.81
CA ARG A 532 0.35 14.85 -13.80
C ARG A 532 -0.25 13.58 -13.21
N LYS A 533 0.50 12.86 -12.37
CA LYS A 533 0.04 11.63 -11.69
C LYS A 533 -1.15 11.91 -10.79
N ARG A 534 -1.15 13.03 -10.07
CA ARG A 534 -2.22 13.37 -9.12
C ARG A 534 -3.47 13.98 -9.78
N THR A 535 -3.30 14.62 -10.93
CA THR A 535 -4.38 15.36 -11.61
C THR A 535 -4.95 14.61 -12.82
N VAL A 536 -4.74 13.28 -12.91
CA VAL A 536 -5.22 12.46 -14.03
C VAL A 536 -6.74 12.57 -14.14
N GLY A 537 -7.22 13.12 -15.27
CA GLY A 537 -8.64 13.28 -15.56
C GLY A 537 -9.27 14.58 -15.05
N GLU A 538 -8.50 15.47 -14.41
CA GLU A 538 -9.00 16.78 -14.01
C GLU A 538 -9.02 17.80 -15.15
N THR A 539 -9.98 18.73 -15.10
CA THR A 539 -10.04 19.88 -16.01
C THR A 539 -9.59 21.15 -15.29
N PRO A 540 -8.84 22.06 -15.95
CA PRO A 540 -8.39 23.29 -15.31
C PRO A 540 -9.54 24.18 -14.83
N GLU A 541 -9.48 24.60 -13.56
CA GLU A 541 -10.41 25.53 -12.93
C GLU A 541 -9.73 26.89 -12.69
N LYS A 542 -10.49 27.99 -12.70
CA LYS A 542 -9.91 29.34 -12.48
C LYS A 542 -9.58 29.57 -11.02
N LEU A 543 -8.36 30.01 -10.72
CA LEU A 543 -7.92 30.32 -9.35
C LEU A 543 -8.77 31.41 -8.70
N LYS A 544 -9.16 32.44 -9.47
CA LYS A 544 -10.04 33.51 -8.98
C LYS A 544 -11.36 32.96 -8.43
N ASP A 545 -11.87 31.87 -9.00
CA ASP A 545 -13.17 31.30 -8.66
C ASP A 545 -13.07 30.40 -7.41
N ILE A 546 -11.95 29.67 -7.26
CA ILE A 546 -11.66 28.82 -6.09
C ILE A 546 -11.33 29.66 -4.86
N LEU A 547 -10.49 30.69 -5.03
CA LEU A 547 -9.95 31.51 -3.94
C LEU A 547 -10.75 32.80 -3.68
N LYS A 548 -11.75 33.10 -4.53
CA LYS A 548 -12.57 34.32 -4.47
C LYS A 548 -11.74 35.61 -4.38
N ASP A 549 -10.59 35.63 -5.07
CA ASP A 549 -9.65 36.75 -5.05
C ASP A 549 -9.50 37.35 -6.46
N ARG A 550 -9.93 38.62 -6.59
CA ARG A 550 -9.96 39.37 -7.87
C ARG A 550 -8.58 39.75 -8.39
N ARG A 551 -7.52 39.53 -7.61
CA ARG A 551 -6.14 39.77 -8.05
C ARG A 551 -5.65 38.72 -9.05
N TYR A 552 -6.24 37.53 -9.05
CA TYR A 552 -5.95 36.50 -10.05
C TYR A 552 -6.66 36.80 -11.36
N LYS A 553 -5.96 36.58 -12.48
CA LYS A 553 -6.52 36.80 -13.82
C LYS A 553 -7.43 35.64 -14.22
N ASP A 554 -8.36 35.91 -15.13
CA ASP A 554 -9.23 34.88 -15.74
C ASP A 554 -8.48 33.77 -16.47
N SER A 555 -7.27 34.06 -16.93
CA SER A 555 -6.36 33.14 -17.60
C SER A 555 -5.57 32.26 -16.62
N GLU A 556 -5.59 32.55 -15.32
CA GLU A 556 -4.88 31.76 -14.32
C GLU A 556 -5.73 30.58 -13.86
N THR A 557 -5.52 29.46 -14.55
CA THR A 557 -6.16 28.18 -14.24
C THR A 557 -5.23 27.24 -13.49
N THR A 558 -5.81 26.30 -12.76
CA THR A 558 -5.10 25.29 -12.00
C THR A 558 -5.82 23.94 -12.08
N LEU A 559 -5.05 22.85 -12.00
CA LEU A 559 -5.58 21.51 -11.73
C LEU A 559 -5.66 21.35 -10.21
N LYS A 560 -6.88 21.50 -9.68
CA LYS A 560 -7.09 21.81 -8.28
C LYS A 560 -6.57 20.70 -7.36
N ASP A 561 -6.90 19.44 -7.67
CA ASP A 561 -6.72 18.27 -6.80
C ASP A 561 -7.06 18.58 -5.31
N ASN A 562 -6.67 17.71 -4.39
CA ASN A 562 -6.72 17.92 -2.96
C ASN A 562 -5.38 18.42 -2.39
N PHE A 563 -4.63 19.23 -3.15
CA PHE A 563 -3.40 19.86 -2.66
C PHE A 563 -3.65 20.81 -1.47
N ILE A 564 -2.61 21.09 -0.70
CA ILE A 564 -2.68 22.07 0.41
C ILE A 564 -2.97 23.49 -0.05
N SER A 565 -2.73 23.78 -1.33
CA SER A 565 -3.15 24.99 -2.02
C SER A 565 -3.45 24.65 -3.47
N PRO A 566 -4.57 25.14 -4.04
CA PRO A 566 -4.83 25.01 -5.47
C PRO A 566 -3.78 25.74 -6.31
N TYR A 567 -2.92 26.58 -5.72
CA TYR A 567 -1.80 27.19 -6.42
C TYR A 567 -0.78 26.16 -6.94
N ILE A 568 -0.62 25.02 -6.26
CA ILE A 568 0.32 23.95 -6.66
C ILE A 568 -0.02 23.38 -8.05
N GLY A 569 -1.30 23.35 -8.39
CA GLY A 569 -1.79 22.83 -9.66
C GLY A 569 -1.60 23.74 -10.87
N LYS A 570 -0.97 24.92 -10.72
CA LYS A 570 -0.65 25.78 -11.86
C LYS A 570 0.36 25.08 -12.75
N ASN A 571 -0.02 24.89 -14.01
CA ASN A 571 0.85 24.28 -15.00
C ASN A 571 1.63 25.37 -15.74
N TYR A 572 2.97 25.31 -15.67
CA TYR A 572 3.85 26.17 -16.44
C TYR A 572 4.71 25.33 -17.42
N PRO A 573 4.99 25.83 -18.63
CA PRO A 573 5.83 25.11 -19.60
C PRO A 573 7.22 24.76 -19.08
N ASP A 574 7.80 25.60 -18.22
CA ASP A 574 9.21 25.58 -17.81
C ASP A 574 9.43 25.65 -16.28
N ALA A 575 8.35 25.68 -15.50
CA ALA A 575 8.40 25.71 -14.02
C ALA A 575 7.30 24.82 -13.39
N SER A 576 7.35 24.65 -12.07
CA SER A 576 6.25 24.10 -11.28
C SER A 576 6.14 24.85 -9.93
N GLU A 577 4.97 24.74 -9.29
CA GLU A 577 4.76 25.23 -7.92
C GLU A 577 4.94 24.12 -6.87
N VAL A 578 5.30 22.91 -7.31
CA VAL A 578 5.35 21.71 -6.46
C VAL A 578 6.53 21.83 -5.50
N LEU A 579 7.75 22.05 -6.00
CA LEU A 579 8.90 22.19 -5.09
C LEU A 579 8.81 23.49 -4.27
N SER A 580 8.53 24.63 -4.90
CA SER A 580 8.52 25.95 -4.25
C SER A 580 7.54 26.02 -3.07
N MET A 581 6.29 25.60 -3.27
CA MET A 581 5.28 25.58 -2.21
C MET A 581 5.65 24.56 -1.12
N GLY A 582 6.15 23.39 -1.48
CA GLY A 582 6.54 22.38 -0.51
C GLY A 582 7.69 22.83 0.38
N LEU A 583 8.65 23.57 -0.19
CA LEU A 583 9.75 24.18 0.53
C LEU A 583 9.28 25.25 1.51
N GLU A 584 8.44 26.18 1.04
CA GLU A 584 7.82 27.22 1.86
C GLU A 584 7.06 26.62 3.04
N SER A 585 6.14 25.67 2.78
CA SER A 585 5.30 25.06 3.81
C SER A 585 6.10 24.30 4.87
N ARG A 586 7.31 23.84 4.56
CA ARG A 586 8.11 23.04 5.50
C ARG A 586 8.96 23.89 6.43
N PHE A 587 9.56 24.96 5.92
CA PHE A 587 10.47 25.81 6.70
C PHE A 587 9.78 27.03 7.32
N GLU A 588 8.71 27.51 6.70
CA GLU A 588 7.90 28.64 7.16
C GLU A 588 6.40 28.31 7.04
N PRO A 589 5.89 27.30 7.78
CA PRO A 589 4.54 26.76 7.63
C PRO A 589 3.41 27.78 7.86
N GLY A 590 3.66 28.82 8.67
CA GLY A 590 2.61 29.76 9.11
C GLY A 590 1.37 29.04 9.66
N ASP A 591 0.18 29.54 9.34
CA ASP A 591 -1.10 28.84 9.61
C ASP A 591 -1.53 27.95 8.42
N GLY A 592 -0.60 27.57 7.54
CA GLY A 592 -0.90 26.89 6.28
C GLY A 592 -1.31 27.80 5.13
N HIS A 593 -1.58 27.19 3.99
CA HIS A 593 -1.91 27.88 2.74
C HIS A 593 -3.42 27.93 2.52
N LEU A 594 -3.88 28.98 1.84
CA LEU A 594 -5.29 29.11 1.48
C LEU A 594 -5.67 28.02 0.48
N HIS A 595 -6.53 27.09 0.90
CA HIS A 595 -6.98 25.97 0.09
C HIS A 595 -8.29 26.29 -0.64
N SER A 596 -9.25 26.93 0.04
CA SER A 596 -10.51 27.36 -0.57
C SER A 596 -11.17 28.49 0.21
N VAL A 597 -12.10 29.18 -0.43
CA VAL A 597 -13.01 30.15 0.22
C VAL A 597 -14.45 29.70 -0.04
N ASP A 598 -15.23 29.55 1.04
CA ASP A 598 -16.62 29.09 0.93
C ASP A 598 -17.58 30.22 0.51
N LYS A 599 -18.87 29.88 0.38
CA LYS A 599 -19.93 30.83 -0.03
C LYS A 599 -20.12 31.98 0.96
N ASN A 600 -19.71 31.80 2.22
CA ASN A 600 -19.81 32.79 3.29
C ASN A 600 -18.50 33.59 3.47
N MET A 601 -17.59 33.51 2.50
CA MET A 601 -16.26 34.15 2.52
C MET A 601 -15.34 33.63 3.64
N VAL A 602 -15.62 32.46 4.20
CA VAL A 602 -14.74 31.84 5.21
C VAL A 602 -13.56 31.18 4.49
N LYS A 603 -12.36 31.58 4.89
CA LYS A 603 -11.08 31.09 4.34
C LYS A 603 -10.69 29.77 5.01
N LYS A 604 -10.60 28.69 4.24
CA LYS A 604 -10.07 27.41 4.71
C LYS A 604 -8.60 27.31 4.34
N LYS A 605 -7.74 27.14 5.36
CA LYS A 605 -6.31 26.91 5.19
C LYS A 605 -5.99 25.43 5.39
N ARG A 606 -4.94 24.94 4.73
CA ARG A 606 -4.39 23.60 4.93
C ARG A 606 -2.88 23.65 5.08
N THR A 607 -2.35 22.75 5.91
CA THR A 607 -0.92 22.61 6.15
C THR A 607 -0.36 21.42 5.37
N ILE A 608 0.96 21.40 5.12
CA ILE A 608 1.65 20.27 4.45
C ILE A 608 1.47 18.93 5.18
N LEU A 609 1.11 18.94 6.46
CA LEU A 609 0.82 17.73 7.24
C LEU A 609 -0.47 17.04 6.82
N GLU A 610 -1.39 17.74 6.16
CA GLU A 610 -2.66 17.18 5.68
C GLU A 610 -2.55 16.55 4.30
N ASP A 611 -1.36 16.57 3.68
CA ASP A 611 -1.05 15.94 2.39
C ASP A 611 0.27 15.17 2.51
N GLU A 612 0.20 13.99 3.12
CA GLU A 612 1.37 13.18 3.47
C GLU A 612 2.17 12.70 2.26
N GLU A 613 1.49 12.35 1.15
CA GLU A 613 2.15 11.97 -0.11
C GLU A 613 3.00 13.14 -0.63
N TYR A 614 2.45 14.35 -0.63
CA TYR A 614 3.16 15.56 -1.04
C TYR A 614 4.31 15.89 -0.09
N LEU A 615 4.12 15.79 1.23
CA LEU A 615 5.19 15.95 2.22
C LEU A 615 6.36 15.01 1.92
N ASN A 616 6.07 13.71 1.75
CA ASN A 616 7.08 12.70 1.49
C ASN A 616 7.77 12.94 0.14
N PHE A 617 7.04 13.32 -0.92
CA PHE A 617 7.64 13.69 -2.20
C PHE A 617 8.67 14.83 -2.06
N ILE A 618 8.34 15.89 -1.32
CA ILE A 618 9.23 17.04 -1.10
C ILE A 618 10.46 16.66 -0.26
N ILE A 619 10.31 15.77 0.74
CA ILE A 619 11.44 15.23 1.51
C ILE A 619 12.39 14.49 0.57
N GLY A 620 11.87 13.62 -0.29
CA GLY A 620 12.65 12.90 -1.29
C GLY A 620 13.37 13.83 -2.27
N LEU A 621 12.69 14.87 -2.76
CA LEU A 621 13.29 15.85 -3.67
C LEU A 621 14.41 16.68 -3.03
N ILE A 622 14.38 16.98 -1.73
CA ILE A 622 15.53 17.64 -1.09
C ILE A 622 16.75 16.73 -1.02
N LEU A 623 16.50 15.45 -0.81
CA LEU A 623 17.56 14.47 -0.72
C LEU A 623 18.20 14.24 -2.09
N LYS A 624 17.40 14.14 -3.16
CA LYS A 624 17.94 13.78 -4.48
C LYS A 624 18.05 14.92 -5.50
N GLY A 625 17.25 15.96 -5.35
CA GLY A 625 17.15 17.09 -6.27
C GLY A 625 18.21 18.16 -6.08
#